data_AF-A0A550BX02-F1
#
_entry.id   AF-A0A550BX02-F1
#
_cell.length_a   1.000
_cell.length_b   1.000
_cell.length_c   1.000
_cell.angle_alpha   90.00
_cell.angle_beta   90.00
_cell.angle_gamma   90.00
#
_symmetry.space_group_name_H-M   'P 1'
#
loop_
_entity.id
_entity.type
_entity.pdbx_description
1 polymer ?
#
loop_
_entity_poly.entity_id
_entity_poly.type
_entity_poly.pdbx_seq_one_letter_code
_entity_poly.pdbx_strand_id
1 'polypeptide(L)'
;MEERELPNRAQAEGGDVVESTAPPATSHLQRLRDATGEGRRTVSWIWYGTNTSDPDAQGTELYEGIRVEWCKAFARLRRWQEQIPLLREEMRRTLVSLKHRAKLWEARMKADVREGAVGEGARAYAARQARVYTQLGEHFQTMWRAAPANAQINLDEALQLEIELADDDDAPAANDDDNESDSDDED
;
A
#
# COMPACT_ATOMS: atom_id res chain seq x y z
N MET A 1 -53.73 -44.20 25.37
CA MET A 1 -52.95 -43.66 26.50
C MET A 1 -51.50 -44.02 26.20
N GLU A 2 -50.59 -43.11 25.89
CA GLU A 2 -50.50 -41.67 26.16
C GLU A 2 -50.08 -40.94 24.87
N GLU A 3 -50.81 -39.87 24.53
CA GLU A 3 -50.27 -38.80 23.69
C GLU A 3 -49.32 -37.99 24.58
N ARG A 4 -48.04 -37.87 24.20
CA ARG A 4 -47.12 -36.94 24.87
C ARG A 4 -47.07 -35.66 24.05
N GLU A 5 -47.77 -34.67 24.58
CA GLU A 5 -47.83 -33.29 24.11
C GLU A 5 -46.43 -32.68 23.97
N LEU A 6 -46.18 -32.05 22.82
CA LEU A 6 -45.05 -31.13 22.62
C LEU A 6 -45.41 -29.79 23.28
N PRO A 7 -44.62 -29.26 24.23
CA PRO A 7 -44.85 -27.91 24.73
C PRO A 7 -44.41 -26.88 23.68
N ASN A 8 -45.41 -26.26 23.07
CA ASN A 8 -45.32 -24.99 22.36
C ASN A 8 -44.76 -23.91 23.31
N ARG A 9 -43.58 -23.35 23.00
CA ARG A 9 -43.03 -22.20 23.73
C ARG A 9 -42.78 -21.05 22.78
N ALA A 10 -43.78 -20.18 22.75
CA ALA A 10 -43.70 -18.73 22.74
C ALA A 10 -42.84 -18.08 21.64
N GLN A 11 -43.58 -17.46 20.72
CA GLN A 11 -43.29 -16.15 20.13
C GLN A 11 -42.22 -15.36 20.90
N ALA A 12 -41.03 -15.25 20.31
CA ALA A 12 -40.08 -14.20 20.59
C ALA A 12 -39.98 -13.36 19.32
N GLU A 13 -40.96 -12.46 19.14
CA GLU A 13 -40.80 -11.30 18.29
C GLU A 13 -39.74 -10.41 18.91
N GLY A 14 -38.50 -10.62 18.48
CA GLY A 14 -37.36 -9.73 18.69
C GLY A 14 -36.79 -9.41 17.33
N GLY A 15 -37.54 -8.60 16.56
CA GLY A 15 -37.02 -8.00 15.35
C GLY A 15 -35.90 -7.04 15.73
N ASP A 16 -34.66 -7.54 15.74
CA ASP A 16 -33.50 -6.67 15.69
C ASP A 16 -33.48 -6.08 14.28
N VAL A 17 -34.05 -4.88 14.17
CA VAL A 17 -33.88 -4.02 13.02
C VAL A 17 -32.40 -3.72 12.97
N VAL A 18 -31.64 -4.54 12.25
CA VAL A 18 -30.34 -4.13 11.73
C VAL A 18 -30.65 -2.99 10.78
N GLU A 19 -30.68 -1.79 11.35
CA GLU A 19 -30.74 -0.54 10.64
C GLU A 19 -29.57 -0.57 9.66
N SER A 20 -29.90 -0.90 8.40
CA SER A 20 -28.99 -0.84 7.27
C SER A 20 -28.68 0.64 7.04
N THR A 21 -27.85 1.18 7.92
CA THR A 21 -27.17 2.45 7.72
C THR A 21 -26.27 2.23 6.52
N ALA A 22 -26.77 2.66 5.36
CA ALA A 22 -25.99 2.68 4.13
C ALA A 22 -24.62 3.29 4.43
N PRO A 23 -23.51 2.62 4.07
CA PRO A 23 -22.19 3.14 4.38
C PRO A 23 -22.06 4.54 3.76
N PRO A 24 -21.43 5.51 4.47
CA PRO A 24 -21.25 6.84 3.93
C PRO A 24 -20.57 6.70 2.57
N ALA A 25 -21.11 7.39 1.56
CA ALA A 25 -20.69 7.23 0.17
C ALA A 25 -19.16 7.32 0.06
N THR A 26 -18.52 6.15 -0.04
CA THR A 26 -17.07 6.04 -0.08
C THR A 26 -16.59 6.84 -1.28
N SER A 27 -15.74 7.84 -1.05
CA SER A 27 -15.26 8.71 -2.12
C SER A 27 -14.69 7.87 -3.28
N HIS A 28 -14.84 8.32 -4.52
CA HIS A 28 -14.36 7.57 -5.69
C HIS A 28 -12.89 7.17 -5.56
N LEU A 29 -12.05 8.07 -5.02
CA LEU A 29 -10.64 7.82 -4.73
C LEU A 29 -10.44 6.71 -3.70
N GLN A 30 -11.28 6.66 -2.68
CA GLN A 30 -11.21 5.64 -1.65
C GLN A 30 -11.63 4.26 -2.18
N ARG A 31 -12.61 4.20 -3.10
CA ARG A 31 -12.95 2.93 -3.80
C ARG A 31 -11.81 2.44 -4.70
N LEU A 32 -11.16 3.34 -5.44
CA LEU A 32 -10.02 2.98 -6.27
C LEU A 32 -8.83 2.49 -5.45
N ARG A 33 -8.56 3.15 -4.31
CA ARG A 33 -7.53 2.69 -3.36
C ARG A 33 -7.87 1.30 -2.81
N ASP A 34 -9.11 1.09 -2.38
CA ASP A 34 -9.53 -0.17 -1.79
C ASP A 34 -9.63 -1.30 -2.85
N ALA A 35 -9.83 -0.97 -4.14
CA ALA A 35 -9.79 -1.92 -5.26
C ALA A 35 -8.37 -2.31 -5.69
N THR A 36 -7.37 -1.44 -5.44
CA THR A 36 -5.98 -1.67 -5.83
C THR A 36 -5.12 -2.24 -4.69
N GLY A 37 -5.56 -2.12 -3.44
CA GLY A 37 -4.87 -2.63 -2.26
C GLY A 37 -5.38 -3.98 -1.77
N GLU A 38 -4.48 -4.93 -1.53
CA GLU A 38 -4.81 -6.23 -0.92
C GLU A 38 -4.74 -6.21 0.62
N GLY A 39 -4.24 -5.13 1.24
CA GLY A 39 -4.03 -5.03 2.69
C GLY A 39 -5.30 -5.05 3.55
N ARG A 40 -6.49 -5.06 2.94
CA ARG A 40 -7.80 -5.22 3.61
C ARG A 40 -8.53 -6.49 3.21
N ARG A 41 -7.94 -7.35 2.38
CA ARG A 41 -8.56 -8.63 2.05
C ARG A 41 -8.49 -9.54 3.27
N THR A 42 -9.66 -9.99 3.71
CA THR A 42 -9.78 -11.12 4.62
C THR A 42 -9.42 -12.37 3.84
N VAL A 43 -8.52 -13.19 4.38
CA VAL A 43 -8.17 -14.49 3.79
C VAL A 43 -9.43 -15.36 3.77
N SER A 44 -9.66 -16.12 2.70
CA SER A 44 -10.83 -17.01 2.61
C SER A 44 -10.76 -18.11 3.68
N TRP A 45 -11.92 -18.49 4.25
CA TRP A 45 -12.05 -19.53 5.28
C TRP A 45 -11.41 -20.87 4.87
N ILE A 46 -11.32 -21.16 3.57
CA ILE A 46 -10.73 -22.39 3.01
C ILE A 46 -9.24 -22.51 3.37
N TRP A 47 -8.54 -21.39 3.57
CA TRP A 47 -7.14 -21.38 4.02
C TRP A 47 -6.97 -21.60 5.52
N TYR A 48 -8.06 -21.70 6.29
CA TYR A 48 -8.04 -21.97 7.73
C TYR A 48 -8.26 -23.46 8.06
N GLY A 49 -8.32 -24.34 7.05
CA GLY A 49 -8.76 -25.73 7.19
C GLY A 49 -7.75 -26.83 6.80
N THR A 50 -6.47 -26.52 6.57
CA THR A 50 -5.46 -27.56 6.39
C THR A 50 -5.15 -28.21 7.73
N ASN A 51 -5.50 -29.47 7.88
CA ASN A 51 -5.34 -30.24 9.10
C ASN A 51 -3.84 -30.48 9.36
N THR A 52 -3.19 -29.62 10.13
CA THR A 52 -1.75 -29.70 10.48
C THR A 52 -1.39 -30.89 11.38
N SER A 53 -2.35 -31.75 11.69
CA SER A 53 -2.21 -32.89 12.60
C SER A 53 -1.87 -34.21 11.90
N ASP A 54 -1.86 -34.25 10.57
CA ASP A 54 -1.51 -35.45 9.80
C ASP A 54 -0.03 -35.36 9.37
N PRO A 55 0.87 -36.18 9.93
CA PRO A 55 2.32 -36.09 9.70
C PRO A 55 2.73 -36.43 8.26
N ASP A 56 1.89 -37.16 7.51
CA ASP A 56 2.12 -37.53 6.10
C ASP A 56 1.47 -36.54 5.12
N ALA A 57 0.49 -35.75 5.57
CA ALA A 57 0.04 -34.56 4.85
C ALA A 57 1.04 -33.43 5.12
N GLN A 58 2.29 -33.64 4.69
CA GLN A 58 3.28 -32.58 4.62
C GLN A 58 2.57 -31.37 4.02
N GLY A 59 2.57 -30.24 4.74
CA GLY A 59 1.83 -29.05 4.35
C GLY A 59 2.35 -28.38 3.08
N THR A 60 2.82 -29.15 2.10
CA THR A 60 3.48 -28.75 0.85
C THR A 60 2.64 -27.73 0.09
N GLU A 61 1.31 -27.92 -0.02
CA GLU A 61 0.42 -26.92 -0.64
C GLU A 61 0.33 -25.62 0.16
N LEU A 62 0.35 -25.71 1.50
CA LEU A 62 0.37 -24.53 2.38
C LEU A 62 1.72 -23.80 2.28
N TYR A 63 2.84 -24.52 2.30
CA TYR A 63 4.18 -23.97 2.14
C TYR A 63 4.37 -23.35 0.75
N GLU A 64 3.88 -23.98 -0.31
CA GLU A 64 3.87 -23.40 -1.66
C GLU A 64 3.02 -22.12 -1.71
N GLY A 65 1.83 -22.12 -1.10
CA GLY A 65 0.99 -20.94 -0.96
C GLY A 65 1.69 -19.79 -0.22
N ILE A 66 2.35 -20.09 0.91
CA ILE A 66 3.13 -19.13 1.69
C ILE A 66 4.30 -18.57 0.88
N ARG A 67 5.05 -19.42 0.16
CA ARG A 67 6.15 -18.99 -0.71
C ARG A 67 5.66 -18.05 -1.81
N VAL A 68 4.52 -18.35 -2.44
CA VAL A 68 3.93 -17.47 -3.44
C VAL A 68 3.54 -16.12 -2.84
N GLU A 69 2.92 -16.10 -1.66
CA GLU A 69 2.57 -14.84 -0.99
C GLU A 69 3.80 -14.04 -0.54
N TRP A 70 4.85 -14.72 -0.08
CA TRP A 70 6.14 -14.10 0.22
C TRP A 70 6.75 -13.46 -1.04
N CYS A 71 6.82 -14.17 -2.17
CA CYS A 71 7.32 -13.63 -3.44
C CYS A 71 6.52 -12.40 -3.89
N LYS A 72 5.19 -12.41 -3.72
CA LYS A 72 4.34 -11.25 -4.02
C LYS A 72 4.64 -10.08 -3.09
N ALA A 73 4.76 -10.33 -1.78
CA ALA A 73 5.08 -9.30 -0.80
C ALA A 73 6.47 -8.68 -1.07
N PHE A 74 7.46 -9.52 -1.34
CA PHE A 74 8.82 -9.13 -1.70
C PHE A 74 8.87 -8.29 -2.98
N ALA A 75 8.16 -8.71 -4.03
CA ALA A 75 8.05 -7.93 -5.27
C ALA A 75 7.37 -6.56 -5.05
N ARG A 76 6.38 -6.48 -4.15
CA ARG A 76 5.77 -5.19 -3.76
C ARG A 76 6.76 -4.31 -2.99
N LEU A 77 7.52 -4.89 -2.06
CA LEU A 77 8.55 -4.17 -1.30
C LEU A 77 9.59 -3.56 -2.24
N ARG A 78 10.16 -4.34 -3.14
CA ARG A 78 11.14 -3.86 -4.13
C ARG A 78 10.59 -2.74 -5.01
N ARG A 79 9.36 -2.91 -5.50
CA ARG A 79 8.69 -1.84 -6.24
C ARG A 79 8.51 -0.57 -5.39
N TRP A 80 8.13 -0.71 -4.13
CA TRP A 80 7.98 0.43 -3.23
C TRP A 80 9.31 1.13 -2.97
N GLN A 81 10.39 0.37 -2.76
CA GLN A 81 11.75 0.90 -2.62
C GLN A 81 12.17 1.74 -3.84
N GLU A 82 11.81 1.33 -5.07
CA GLU A 82 12.04 2.13 -6.28
C GLU A 82 11.10 3.35 -6.39
N GLN A 83 9.83 3.20 -6.01
CA GLN A 83 8.82 4.24 -6.16
C GLN A 83 9.00 5.41 -5.21
N ILE A 84 9.50 5.19 -3.99
CA ILE A 84 9.74 6.25 -3.00
C ILE A 84 10.72 7.32 -3.51
N PRO A 85 11.94 6.98 -3.97
CA PRO A 85 12.87 7.97 -4.49
C PRO A 85 12.34 8.63 -5.77
N LEU A 86 11.65 7.89 -6.64
CA LEU A 86 10.98 8.47 -7.82
C LEU A 86 9.92 9.50 -7.42
N LEU A 87 9.09 9.22 -6.41
CA LEU A 87 8.08 10.14 -5.91
C LEU A 87 8.73 11.39 -5.31
N ARG A 88 9.79 11.23 -4.49
CA ARG A 88 10.55 12.36 -3.92
C ARG A 88 11.13 13.26 -5.02
N GLU A 89 11.68 12.64 -6.06
CA GLU A 89 12.20 13.38 -7.21
C GLU A 89 11.08 14.08 -7.99
N GLU A 90 9.93 13.45 -8.17
CA GLU A 90 8.79 14.07 -8.85
C GLU A 90 8.21 15.25 -8.07
N MET A 91 8.14 15.14 -6.74
CA MET A 91 7.79 16.27 -5.85
C MET A 91 8.77 17.43 -6.06
N ARG A 92 10.08 17.16 -6.03
CA ARG A 92 11.12 18.18 -6.28
C ARG A 92 10.97 18.80 -7.67
N ARG A 93 10.82 17.98 -8.72
CA ARG A 93 10.63 18.43 -10.12
C ARG A 93 9.39 19.28 -10.29
N THR A 94 8.31 18.95 -9.60
CA THR A 94 7.06 19.72 -9.61
C THR A 94 7.30 21.13 -9.08
N LEU A 95 7.97 21.30 -7.93
CA LEU A 95 8.28 22.64 -7.40
C LEU A 95 9.16 23.45 -8.36
N VAL A 96 10.21 22.83 -8.91
CA VAL A 96 11.11 23.48 -9.88
C VAL A 96 10.34 23.91 -11.12
N SER A 97 9.47 23.02 -11.60
CA SER A 97 8.59 23.25 -12.74
C SER A 97 7.66 24.45 -12.53
N LEU A 98 6.99 24.53 -11.37
CA LEU A 98 6.10 25.63 -11.02
C LEU A 98 6.86 26.96 -10.91
N LYS A 99 8.01 26.96 -10.24
CA LYS A 99 8.89 28.14 -10.16
C LYS A 99 9.35 28.62 -11.53
N HIS A 100 9.71 27.69 -12.43
CA HIS A 100 10.07 28.04 -13.79
C HIS A 100 8.90 28.67 -14.56
N ARG A 101 7.69 28.12 -14.41
CA ARG A 101 6.47 28.65 -15.03
C ARG A 101 6.12 30.04 -14.51
N ALA A 102 6.24 30.28 -13.20
CA ALA A 102 6.07 31.62 -12.62
C ALA A 102 7.02 32.65 -13.25
N LYS A 103 8.32 32.31 -13.34
CA LYS A 103 9.33 33.17 -13.98
C LYS A 103 9.03 33.44 -15.46
N LEU A 104 8.55 32.45 -16.21
CA LEU A 104 8.15 32.64 -17.60
C LEU A 104 7.01 33.66 -17.73
N TRP A 105 6.03 33.62 -16.83
CA TRP A 105 4.94 34.60 -16.82
C TRP A 105 5.41 36.00 -16.41
N GLU A 106 6.33 36.11 -15.45
CA GLU A 106 6.97 37.40 -15.11
C GLU A 106 7.76 37.98 -16.29
N ALA A 107 8.49 37.14 -17.01
CA ALA A 107 9.23 37.56 -18.20
C ALA A 107 8.27 38.04 -19.30
N ARG A 108 7.14 37.34 -19.52
CA ARG A 108 6.10 37.77 -20.46
C ARG A 108 5.48 39.12 -20.09
N MET A 109 5.22 39.34 -18.80
CA MET A 109 4.73 40.64 -18.32
C MET A 109 5.72 41.76 -18.63
N LYS A 110 7.02 41.54 -18.39
CA LYS A 110 8.08 42.54 -18.64
C LYS A 110 8.33 42.78 -20.12
N ALA A 111 8.15 41.76 -20.95
CA ALA A 111 8.37 41.85 -22.40
C ALA A 111 7.18 42.48 -23.16
N ASP A 112 6.02 42.67 -22.52
CA ASP A 112 4.83 43.21 -23.19
C ASP A 112 4.90 44.74 -23.32
N VAL A 113 5.12 45.20 -24.55
CA VAL A 113 5.29 46.62 -24.91
C VAL A 113 3.97 47.26 -25.39
N ARG A 114 2.86 46.51 -25.43
CA ARG A 114 1.58 47.07 -25.87
C ARG A 114 1.13 48.21 -24.96
N GLU A 115 0.55 49.23 -25.58
CA GLU A 115 0.01 50.41 -24.93
C GLU A 115 -1.51 50.34 -24.76
N GLY A 116 -2.04 51.21 -23.91
CA GLY A 116 -3.47 51.29 -23.60
C GLY A 116 -4.02 50.08 -22.83
N ALA A 117 -5.35 50.01 -22.74
CA ALA A 117 -6.07 49.04 -21.93
C ALA A 117 -5.74 47.57 -22.26
N VAL A 118 -5.41 47.27 -23.52
CA VAL A 118 -5.05 45.92 -23.96
C VAL A 118 -3.70 45.50 -23.37
N GLY A 119 -2.70 46.39 -23.37
CA GLY A 119 -1.39 46.12 -22.76
C GLY A 119 -1.46 46.03 -21.25
N GLU A 120 -2.25 46.91 -20.61
CA GLU A 120 -2.52 46.83 -19.17
C GLU A 120 -3.18 45.50 -18.78
N GLY A 121 -4.23 45.09 -19.50
CA GLY A 121 -4.92 43.83 -19.25
C GLY A 121 -4.02 42.60 -19.43
N ALA A 122 -3.17 42.61 -20.45
CA ALA A 122 -2.22 41.53 -20.69
C ALA A 122 -1.14 41.43 -19.61
N ARG A 123 -0.56 42.56 -19.17
CA ARG A 123 0.38 42.60 -18.05
C ARG A 123 -0.28 42.16 -16.75
N ALA A 124 -1.51 42.61 -16.48
CA ALA A 124 -2.29 42.19 -15.31
C ALA A 124 -2.57 40.68 -15.32
N TYR A 125 -2.94 40.12 -16.46
CA TYR A 125 -3.14 38.68 -16.61
C TYR A 125 -1.84 37.89 -16.39
N ALA A 126 -0.73 38.32 -16.99
CA ALA A 126 0.57 37.68 -16.80
C ALA A 126 1.02 37.72 -15.33
N ALA A 127 0.82 38.85 -14.64
CA ALA A 127 1.08 38.98 -13.20
C ALA A 127 0.22 38.02 -12.37
N ARG A 128 -1.07 37.88 -12.70
CA ARG A 128 -1.97 36.91 -12.06
C ARG A 128 -1.47 35.48 -12.27
N GLN A 129 -1.07 35.11 -13.49
CA GLN A 129 -0.56 33.77 -13.77
C GLN A 129 0.72 33.48 -12.98
N ALA A 130 1.67 34.40 -12.94
CA ALA A 130 2.88 34.27 -12.13
C ALA A 130 2.53 34.00 -10.65
N ARG A 131 1.59 34.78 -10.09
CA ARG A 131 1.11 34.59 -8.72
C ARG A 131 0.48 33.22 -8.50
N VAL A 132 -0.35 32.73 -9.42
CA VAL A 132 -1.00 31.41 -9.30
C VAL A 132 0.05 30.29 -9.22
N TYR A 133 1.06 30.30 -10.10
CA TYR A 133 2.11 29.27 -10.06
C TYR A 133 2.96 29.33 -8.79
N THR A 134 3.23 30.53 -8.28
CA THR A 134 3.92 30.71 -7.00
C THR A 134 3.10 30.13 -5.84
N GLN A 135 1.81 30.49 -5.76
CA GLN A 135 0.91 30.00 -4.72
C GLN A 135 0.73 28.48 -4.77
N LEU A 136 0.64 27.89 -5.96
CA LEU A 136 0.56 26.45 -6.13
C LEU A 136 1.84 25.75 -5.64
N GLY A 137 3.00 26.33 -5.92
CA GLY A 137 4.28 25.84 -5.42
C GLY A 137 4.38 25.90 -3.89
N GLU A 138 3.98 27.01 -3.29
CA GLU A 138 3.93 27.20 -1.83
C GLU A 138 2.95 26.23 -1.15
N HIS A 139 1.78 26.02 -1.78
CA HIS A 139 0.78 25.10 -1.29
C HIS A 139 1.29 23.66 -1.27
N PHE A 140 1.87 23.18 -2.38
CA PHE A 140 2.45 21.85 -2.43
C PHE A 140 3.64 21.71 -1.49
N GLN A 141 4.49 22.73 -1.37
CA GLN A 141 5.61 22.69 -0.44
C GLN A 141 5.12 22.56 1.01
N THR A 142 4.09 23.31 1.41
CA THR A 142 3.49 23.21 2.74
C THR A 142 2.87 21.83 2.97
N MET A 143 2.07 21.36 2.00
CA MET A 143 1.42 20.05 2.06
C MET A 143 2.44 18.91 2.21
N TRP A 144 3.54 18.96 1.46
CA TRP A 144 4.57 17.93 1.47
C TRP A 144 5.50 18.00 2.69
N ARG A 145 5.72 19.19 3.26
CA ARG A 145 6.43 19.33 4.55
C ARG A 145 5.60 18.82 5.72
N ALA A 146 4.28 18.99 5.65
CA ALA A 146 3.34 18.49 6.66
C ALA A 146 3.03 16.99 6.51
N ALA A 147 3.57 16.32 5.47
CA ALA A 147 3.41 14.89 5.31
C ALA A 147 4.02 14.16 6.53
N PRO A 148 3.25 13.28 7.20
CA PRO A 148 3.67 12.68 8.46
C PRO A 148 4.94 11.83 8.28
N ALA A 149 5.75 11.72 9.33
CA ALA A 149 7.07 11.07 9.30
C ALA A 149 7.02 9.59 8.86
N ASN A 150 5.88 8.91 9.00
CA ASN A 150 5.65 7.57 8.44
C ASN A 150 5.56 7.52 6.91
N ALA A 151 5.39 8.66 6.22
CA ALA A 151 5.60 8.80 4.78
C ALA A 151 7.07 9.02 4.42
N GLN A 152 7.91 9.40 5.39
CA GLN A 152 9.37 9.42 5.25
C GLN A 152 9.91 8.03 5.56
N ILE A 153 9.64 7.08 4.66
CA ILE A 153 10.23 5.74 4.75
C ILE A 153 11.75 5.91 4.77
N ASN A 154 12.37 5.42 5.85
CA ASN A 154 13.81 5.39 6.00
C ASN A 154 14.35 4.30 5.08
N LEU A 155 14.82 4.73 3.90
CA LEU A 155 15.27 3.82 2.85
C LEU A 155 16.50 3.02 3.31
N ASP A 156 17.34 3.62 4.14
CA ASP A 156 18.55 2.98 4.65
C ASP A 156 18.21 1.84 5.61
N GLU A 157 17.22 2.04 6.48
CA GLU A 157 16.69 0.99 7.37
C GLU A 157 16.02 -0.14 6.58
N ALA A 158 15.26 0.19 5.54
CA ALA A 158 14.63 -0.81 4.68
C ALA A 158 15.64 -1.62 3.85
N LEU A 159 16.72 -0.99 3.39
CA LEU A 159 17.82 -1.67 2.68
C LEU A 159 18.64 -2.53 3.64
N GLN A 160 18.85 -2.06 4.87
CA GLN A 160 19.59 -2.81 5.88
C GLN A 160 18.85 -4.08 6.31
N LEU A 161 17.53 -4.02 6.45
CA LEU A 161 16.70 -5.21 6.66
C LEU A 161 16.74 -6.18 5.46
N GLU A 162 16.81 -5.68 4.22
CA GLU A 162 16.96 -6.55 3.04
C GLU A 162 18.31 -7.26 3.01
N ILE A 163 19.38 -6.60 3.46
CA ILE A 163 20.71 -7.20 3.60
C ILE A 163 20.71 -8.27 4.70
N GLU A 164 20.19 -7.94 5.89
CA GLU A 164 20.13 -8.84 7.04
C GLU A 164 19.33 -10.12 6.73
N LEU A 165 18.20 -9.99 6.01
CA LEU A 165 17.41 -11.14 5.57
C LEU A 165 18.08 -11.98 4.48
N ALA A 166 18.96 -11.40 3.67
CA ALA A 166 19.71 -12.15 2.65
C ALA A 166 20.86 -12.97 3.27
N ASP A 167 21.39 -12.53 4.41
CA ASP A 167 22.44 -13.25 5.15
C ASP A 167 21.89 -14.46 5.93
N ASP A 168 20.61 -14.45 6.32
CA ASP A 168 19.94 -15.57 7.02
C ASP A 168 19.63 -16.79 6.11
N ASP A 169 19.52 -16.59 4.80
CA ASP A 169 19.25 -17.66 3.81
C ASP A 169 20.51 -18.53 3.51
N ASP A 170 21.70 -18.14 3.98
CA ASP A 170 22.97 -18.87 3.78
C ASP A 170 23.39 -19.68 5.03
N ALA A 171 22.46 -19.92 5.95
CA ALA A 171 22.68 -20.89 7.03
C ALA A 171 22.91 -22.28 6.41
N PRO A 172 24.09 -22.90 6.58
CA PRO A 172 24.36 -24.18 5.96
C PRO A 172 23.35 -25.19 6.50
N ALA A 173 22.61 -25.82 5.60
CA ALA A 173 21.78 -26.97 5.93
C ALA A 173 22.65 -27.94 6.74
N ALA A 174 22.33 -28.11 8.02
CA ALA A 174 22.99 -29.09 8.85
C ALA A 174 22.79 -30.44 8.15
N ASN A 175 23.89 -31.01 7.65
CA ASN A 175 23.91 -32.38 7.18
C ASN A 175 23.64 -33.28 8.39
N ASP A 176 22.37 -33.59 8.63
CA ASP A 176 21.97 -34.76 9.41
C ASP A 176 22.17 -35.98 8.50
N ASP A 177 23.41 -36.45 8.41
CA ASP A 177 23.70 -37.79 7.90
C ASP A 177 24.69 -38.46 8.86
N ASP A 178 24.18 -38.79 10.04
CA ASP A 178 24.82 -39.71 10.97
C ASP A 178 23.88 -40.88 11.25
N ASN A 179 24.39 -42.07 10.90
CA ASN A 179 24.29 -43.32 11.67
C ASN A 179 23.22 -44.36 11.27
N GLU A 180 23.59 -45.23 10.32
CA GLU A 180 23.22 -46.66 10.40
C GLU A 180 24.50 -47.51 10.45
N SER A 181 24.97 -47.75 11.68
CA SER A 181 25.66 -48.98 12.03
C SER A 181 24.58 -49.97 12.45
N ASP A 182 24.28 -50.98 11.62
CA ASP A 182 23.78 -52.24 12.14
C ASP A 182 24.52 -53.42 11.52
N SER A 183 25.02 -54.23 12.43
CA SER A 183 25.76 -55.47 12.26
C SER A 183 24.75 -56.61 12.25
N ASP A 184 24.84 -57.52 11.28
CA ASP A 184 24.32 -58.87 11.46
C ASP A 184 25.25 -59.90 10.81
N ASP A 185 25.73 -60.81 11.66
CA ASP A 185 26.43 -62.06 11.39
C ASP A 185 25.46 -63.16 10.90
N GLU A 186 26.03 -64.29 10.44
CA GLU A 186 25.45 -65.62 10.12
C GLU A 186 24.90 -65.77 8.67
N ASP A 187 25.32 -66.71 7.80
CA ASP A 187 26.00 -68.02 7.88
C ASP A 187 26.98 -68.23 6.69
#